data_AF-A0A7Y3GIN7-F1
#
_entry.id   AF-A0A7Y3GIN7-F1
#
_cell.length_a   1.000
_cell.length_b   1.000
_cell.length_c   1.000
_cell.angle_alpha   90.00
_cell.angle_beta   90.00
_cell.angle_gamma   90.00
#
_symmetry.space_group_name_H-M   'P 1'
#
loop_
_entity.id
_entity.type
_entity.pdbx_description
1 polymer ?
#
loop_
_entity_poly.entity_id
_entity_poly.type
_entity_poly.pdbx_seq_one_letter_code
_entity_poly.pdbx_strand_id
1 'polypeptide(L)'
;MGNLNDSCSGDDCCRSSNVQNGLQPLLVGSSPDEVCCGSPPGPQSSALEKPGYRLEGFVEDIKKTAAGTVPQVKTKLERSDFWDTLIARLGIKRDQYKIAPGLYCVGNPGHDSPVLVTANYKLSFDALRRELTAADAWILVLDTRGINVWCAAGKALFSTRELIKRVKHVRLKEVVHHNHIILPQLAATGVSAREVRKESGFKVIWGPIRAKDVQRFLAQGSQADHSMRQVTFSTLERTVLIPVELSHLPKITFWVLPAVFFISGIGTGFFSLNDAWNRGLIALCAYAGAILSGAVAAPILLPWIPGRAFALKGALVGIIAGLAVVLTFSRSLIWLEAMAMLLISMGISSYLTMNFTGSTPFTSPSGVEKEMRRAIPLQAAAALIALAAWVGAAFAG
;
A
#
# COMPACT_ATOMS: atom_id res chain seq x y z
N MET A 1 39.51 -10.35 38.00
CA MET A 1 38.74 -9.11 37.84
C MET A 1 37.74 -9.31 36.71
N GLY A 2 36.45 -9.59 36.87
CA GLY A 2 35.64 -10.03 38.01
C GLY A 2 34.46 -10.83 37.41
N ASN A 3 34.12 -11.94 38.06
CA ASN A 3 32.95 -12.78 37.78
C ASN A 3 31.66 -12.04 38.16
N LEU A 4 30.51 -12.44 37.60
CA LEU A 4 29.40 -13.06 38.34
C LEU A 4 28.20 -13.36 37.44
N ASN A 5 27.67 -14.58 37.59
CA ASN A 5 26.30 -14.95 37.29
C ASN A 5 25.32 -14.00 38.01
N ASP A 6 24.16 -13.73 37.40
CA ASP A 6 22.90 -13.91 38.12
C ASP A 6 21.71 -13.98 37.17
N SER A 7 20.98 -15.08 37.31
CA SER A 7 19.64 -15.36 36.84
C SER A 7 18.61 -14.51 37.59
N CYS A 8 17.59 -13.98 36.91
CA CYS A 8 16.26 -13.78 37.51
C CYS A 8 15.15 -13.80 36.45
N SER A 9 14.18 -14.68 36.72
CA SER A 9 12.86 -14.81 36.12
C SER A 9 11.91 -13.72 36.62
N GLY A 10 10.77 -13.55 35.95
CA GLY A 10 9.56 -13.03 36.61
C GLY A 10 8.80 -11.95 35.86
N ASP A 11 7.57 -12.29 35.51
CA ASP A 11 6.47 -11.38 35.22
C ASP A 11 6.33 -10.32 36.33
N ASP A 12 6.15 -9.05 35.95
CA ASP A 12 5.25 -8.07 36.59
C ASP A 12 5.56 -6.66 36.07
N CYS A 13 4.57 -6.03 35.45
CA CYS A 13 4.20 -4.64 35.71
C CYS A 13 3.05 -4.19 34.79
N CYS A 14 1.85 -4.71 35.08
CA CYS A 14 0.62 -3.95 34.87
C CYS A 14 0.21 -3.34 36.22
N ARG A 15 0.31 -2.01 36.37
CA ARG A 15 -0.58 -1.11 37.15
C ARG A 15 0.15 0.16 37.57
N SER A 16 -0.35 1.31 37.16
CA SER A 16 -0.47 2.45 38.07
C SER A 16 -1.66 3.33 37.67
N SER A 17 -2.22 3.93 38.70
CA SER A 17 -3.57 4.44 38.86
C SER A 17 -3.71 5.94 38.61
N ASN A 18 -4.95 6.34 38.33
CA ASN A 18 -5.52 7.69 38.27
C ASN A 18 -4.90 8.73 39.22
N VAL A 19 -4.58 9.91 38.66
CA VAL A 19 -4.71 11.22 39.31
C VAL A 19 -5.28 12.20 38.28
N GLN A 20 -6.47 12.75 38.56
CA GLN A 20 -7.07 13.88 37.84
C GLN A 20 -6.57 15.20 38.45
N ASN A 21 -6.16 16.16 37.61
CA ASN A 21 -6.62 17.57 37.64
C ASN A 21 -5.84 18.43 36.63
N GLY A 22 -6.57 19.24 35.85
CA GLY A 22 -6.03 20.44 35.18
C GLY A 22 -6.23 20.53 33.67
N LEU A 23 -7.27 21.27 33.26
CA LEU A 23 -7.48 21.94 31.96
C LEU A 23 -7.10 21.19 30.66
N GLN A 24 -8.11 20.64 30.00
CA GLN A 24 -8.05 20.17 28.61
C GLN A 24 -8.21 21.33 27.62
N PRO A 25 -7.27 21.55 26.68
CA PRO A 25 -7.59 22.10 25.38
C PRO A 25 -8.12 20.98 24.49
N LEU A 26 -9.22 21.25 23.79
CA LEU A 26 -9.80 20.42 22.72
C LEU A 26 -8.76 20.12 21.64
N LEU A 27 -8.07 18.99 21.76
CA LEU A 27 -7.32 18.37 20.69
C LEU A 27 -7.92 17.01 20.41
N VAL A 28 -8.44 16.90 19.19
CA VAL A 28 -8.97 15.70 18.53
C VAL A 28 -8.12 14.49 18.91
N GLY A 29 -8.73 13.53 19.60
CA GLY A 29 -8.07 12.29 19.98
C GLY A 29 -7.64 11.51 18.75
N SER A 30 -6.33 11.40 18.54
CA SER A 30 -5.74 10.44 17.62
C SER A 30 -5.95 9.03 18.19
N SER A 31 -6.73 8.21 17.50
CA SER A 31 -6.88 6.79 17.79
C SER A 31 -5.52 6.07 17.72
N PRO A 32 -5.25 5.02 18.54
CA PRO A 32 -3.97 4.29 18.52
C PRO A 32 -3.67 3.51 17.22
N ASP A 33 -4.59 3.50 16.25
CA ASP A 33 -4.55 2.67 15.05
C ASP A 33 -4.03 3.40 13.80
N GLU A 34 -3.50 4.62 13.94
CA GLU A 34 -3.00 5.39 12.80
C GLU A 34 -1.62 4.88 12.36
N VAL A 35 -1.65 3.86 11.50
CA VAL A 35 -0.46 3.34 10.82
C VAL A 35 0.05 4.40 9.85
N CYS A 36 1.34 4.74 9.96
CA CYS A 36 2.05 5.80 9.22
C CYS A 36 1.89 5.83 7.69
N CYS A 37 1.23 4.88 7.03
CA CYS A 37 0.96 4.91 5.58
C CYS A 37 -0.24 4.02 5.19
N GLY A 38 -1.14 4.61 4.39
CA GLY A 38 -2.22 3.92 3.68
C GLY A 38 -3.57 3.96 4.39
N SER A 39 -4.64 3.76 3.62
CA SER A 39 -6.03 3.76 4.11
C SER A 39 -6.23 2.87 5.34
N PRO A 40 -7.16 3.22 6.24
CA PRO A 40 -7.51 2.39 7.37
C PRO A 40 -7.93 0.99 6.88
N PRO A 41 -7.65 -0.06 7.66
CA PRO A 41 -8.06 -1.41 7.29
C PRO A 41 -9.58 -1.48 7.16
N GLY A 42 -10.06 -2.27 6.19
CA GLY A 42 -11.48 -2.53 6.03
C GLY A 42 -12.10 -3.23 7.26
N PRO A 43 -13.41 -3.45 7.27
CA PRO A 43 -14.07 -4.16 8.37
C PRO A 43 -13.53 -5.59 8.47
N GLN A 44 -13.42 -6.07 9.71
CA GLN A 44 -13.12 -7.48 9.98
C GLN A 44 -14.18 -8.37 9.35
N SER A 45 -13.79 -9.54 8.85
CA SER A 45 -14.73 -10.49 8.26
C SER A 45 -15.62 -11.06 9.37
N SER A 46 -16.93 -11.10 9.12
CA SER A 46 -17.89 -11.61 10.10
C SER A 46 -17.71 -13.11 10.34
N ALA A 47 -18.21 -13.64 11.45
CA ALA A 47 -18.18 -15.08 11.73
C ALA A 47 -19.03 -15.92 10.75
N LEU A 48 -19.93 -15.26 10.01
CA LEU A 48 -20.79 -15.85 8.98
C LEU A 48 -20.13 -15.87 7.59
N GLU A 49 -19.09 -15.05 7.36
CA GLU A 49 -18.30 -15.07 6.12
C GLU A 49 -17.44 -16.34 6.08
N LYS A 50 -17.99 -17.40 5.49
CA LYS A 50 -17.31 -18.69 5.29
C LYS A 50 -17.12 -18.99 3.80
N PRO A 51 -16.00 -19.62 3.41
CA PRO A 51 -15.83 -20.10 2.04
C PRO A 51 -17.00 -21.00 1.61
N GLY A 52 -17.55 -20.77 0.41
CA GLY A 52 -18.66 -21.55 -0.15
C GLY A 52 -20.07 -21.10 0.24
N TYR A 53 -20.24 -20.15 1.17
CA TYR A 53 -21.57 -19.59 1.49
C TYR A 53 -22.10 -18.65 0.40
N ARG A 54 -21.20 -17.90 -0.23
CA ARG A 54 -21.50 -17.08 -1.42
C ARG A 54 -20.91 -17.79 -2.64
N LEU A 55 -21.74 -17.99 -3.65
CA LEU A 55 -21.28 -18.51 -4.95
C LEU A 55 -20.48 -17.41 -5.64
N GLU A 56 -19.16 -17.51 -5.53
CA GLU A 56 -18.22 -16.67 -6.26
C GLU A 56 -17.90 -17.33 -7.61
N GLY A 57 -17.79 -16.55 -8.69
CA GLY A 57 -17.59 -17.09 -10.05
C GLY A 57 -16.31 -17.91 -10.24
N PHE A 58 -15.30 -17.68 -9.39
CA PHE A 58 -14.05 -18.43 -9.38
C PHE A 58 -14.13 -19.78 -8.66
N VAL A 59 -15.25 -20.10 -8.00
CA VAL A 59 -15.48 -21.43 -7.40
C VAL A 59 -15.98 -22.37 -8.50
N GLU A 60 -15.31 -23.52 -8.63
CA GLU A 60 -15.61 -24.55 -9.62
C GLU A 60 -16.51 -25.64 -9.04
N ASP A 61 -16.17 -26.14 -7.86
CA ASP A 61 -16.86 -27.23 -7.18
C ASP A 61 -16.68 -27.10 -5.65
N ILE A 62 -17.32 -27.98 -4.88
CA ILE A 62 -17.19 -28.08 -3.42
C ILE A 62 -16.71 -29.47 -3.05
N LYS A 63 -15.47 -29.55 -2.55
CA LYS A 63 -14.87 -30.79 -2.08
C LYS A 63 -15.25 -31.07 -0.63
N LYS A 64 -15.62 -32.32 -0.33
CA LYS A 64 -15.83 -32.77 1.05
C LYS A 64 -14.50 -33.21 1.67
N THR A 65 -14.24 -32.73 2.88
CA THR A 65 -13.09 -33.13 3.71
C THR A 65 -13.58 -33.57 5.09
N ALA A 66 -12.71 -34.20 5.89
CA ALA A 66 -13.04 -34.54 7.28
C ALA A 66 -13.42 -33.31 8.12
N ALA A 67 -12.85 -32.14 7.79
CA ALA A 67 -13.12 -30.88 8.47
C ALA A 67 -14.36 -30.13 7.92
N GLY A 68 -15.03 -30.65 6.89
CA GLY A 68 -16.19 -30.02 6.25
C GLY A 68 -16.00 -29.77 4.75
N THR A 69 -16.91 -28.99 4.16
CA THR A 69 -16.87 -28.62 2.75
C THR A 69 -15.87 -27.52 2.48
N VAL A 70 -15.03 -27.71 1.46
CA VAL A 70 -14.00 -26.77 1.01
C VAL A 70 -14.27 -26.42 -0.45
N PRO A 71 -14.42 -25.14 -0.80
CA PRO A 71 -14.58 -24.73 -2.19
C PRO A 71 -13.30 -24.96 -3.00
N GLN A 72 -13.46 -25.63 -4.13
CA GLN A 72 -12.45 -25.78 -5.17
C GLN A 72 -12.49 -24.55 -6.07
N VAL A 73 -11.33 -23.93 -6.31
CA VAL A 73 -11.23 -22.70 -7.09
C VAL A 73 -10.51 -22.90 -8.41
N LYS A 74 -10.99 -22.20 -9.43
CA LYS A 74 -10.39 -22.17 -10.77
C LYS A 74 -9.03 -21.48 -10.70
N THR A 75 -8.06 -22.00 -11.44
CA THR A 75 -6.74 -21.37 -11.59
C THR A 75 -6.73 -20.36 -12.73
N LYS A 76 -7.48 -20.63 -13.79
CA LYS A 76 -7.65 -19.69 -14.90
C LYS A 76 -8.51 -18.51 -14.43
N LEU A 77 -7.96 -17.30 -14.54
CA LEU A 77 -8.70 -16.07 -14.26
C LEU A 77 -9.75 -15.82 -15.34
N GLU A 78 -10.95 -15.45 -14.93
CA GLU A 78 -12.04 -15.10 -15.82
C GLU A 78 -12.00 -13.61 -16.19
N ARG A 79 -12.74 -13.20 -17.23
CA ARG A 79 -12.80 -11.79 -17.64
C ARG A 79 -13.30 -10.88 -16.50
N SER A 80 -14.25 -11.37 -15.69
CA SER A 80 -14.74 -10.71 -14.48
C SER A 80 -13.60 -10.42 -13.50
N ASP A 81 -12.71 -11.38 -13.25
CA ASP A 81 -11.55 -11.19 -12.36
C ASP A 81 -10.59 -10.11 -12.88
N PHE A 82 -10.39 -10.03 -14.20
CA PHE A 82 -9.57 -8.98 -14.81
C PHE A 82 -10.21 -7.59 -14.67
N TRP A 83 -11.52 -7.48 -14.92
CA TRP A 83 -12.25 -6.22 -14.75
C TRP A 83 -12.25 -5.75 -13.30
N ASP A 84 -12.55 -6.65 -12.37
CA ASP A 84 -12.49 -6.37 -10.93
C ASP A 84 -11.09 -5.94 -10.50
N THR A 85 -10.06 -6.61 -11.02
CA THR A 85 -8.66 -6.26 -10.77
C THR A 85 -8.33 -4.85 -11.26
N LEU A 86 -8.81 -4.48 -12.45
CA LEU A 86 -8.61 -3.15 -13.00
C LEU A 86 -9.30 -2.09 -12.13
N ILE A 87 -10.56 -2.31 -11.74
CA ILE A 87 -11.34 -1.43 -10.86
C ILE A 87 -10.61 -1.23 -9.51
N ALA A 88 -10.13 -2.31 -8.90
CA ALA A 88 -9.38 -2.25 -7.63
C ALA A 88 -8.00 -1.57 -7.76
N ARG A 89 -7.35 -1.67 -8.93
CA ARG A 89 -6.10 -0.96 -9.25
C ARG A 89 -6.30 0.53 -9.51
N LEU A 90 -7.50 0.90 -9.98
CA LEU A 90 -7.96 2.29 -10.08
C LEU A 90 -8.54 2.81 -8.75
N GLY A 91 -8.32 2.12 -7.63
CA GLY A 91 -8.74 2.59 -6.30
C GLY A 91 -10.25 2.53 -6.00
N ILE A 92 -11.06 2.06 -6.95
CA ILE A 92 -12.52 1.99 -6.78
C ILE A 92 -12.88 0.74 -5.96
N LYS A 93 -13.58 0.90 -4.84
CA LYS A 93 -13.98 -0.19 -3.90
C LYS A 93 -12.82 -1.10 -3.46
N ARG A 94 -11.59 -0.59 -3.49
CA ARG A 94 -10.37 -1.35 -3.22
C ARG A 94 -10.33 -1.92 -1.80
N ASP A 95 -10.82 -1.16 -0.83
CA ASP A 95 -10.94 -1.51 0.59
C ASP A 95 -11.92 -2.66 0.85
N GLN A 96 -12.87 -2.87 -0.05
CA GLN A 96 -13.86 -3.94 0.01
C GLN A 96 -13.53 -5.13 -0.91
N TYR A 97 -12.40 -5.07 -1.63
CA TYR A 97 -12.00 -6.09 -2.59
C TYR A 97 -11.36 -7.32 -1.91
N LYS A 98 -12.18 -8.05 -1.14
CA LYS A 98 -11.77 -9.20 -0.32
C LYS A 98 -12.66 -10.42 -0.53
N ILE A 99 -12.12 -11.59 -0.19
CA ILE A 99 -12.83 -12.88 -0.16
C ILE A 99 -13.06 -13.36 1.27
N ALA A 100 -13.93 -14.36 1.46
CA ALA A 100 -14.14 -14.95 2.78
C ALA A 100 -12.86 -15.67 3.26
N PRO A 101 -12.37 -15.40 4.48
CA PRO A 101 -11.21 -16.10 5.03
C PRO A 101 -11.55 -17.55 5.38
N GLY A 102 -10.61 -18.47 5.17
CA GLY A 102 -10.81 -19.90 5.42
C GLY A 102 -10.01 -20.78 4.49
N LEU A 103 -10.41 -22.04 4.37
CA LEU A 103 -9.72 -23.03 3.54
C LEU A 103 -10.38 -23.11 2.15
N TYR A 104 -9.54 -23.14 1.11
CA TYR A 104 -9.88 -23.36 -0.29
C TYR A 104 -8.96 -24.45 -0.85
N CYS A 105 -9.30 -25.01 -2.01
CA CYS A 105 -8.41 -25.93 -2.72
C CYS A 105 -8.31 -25.63 -4.21
N VAL A 106 -7.18 -26.03 -4.80
CA VAL A 106 -6.98 -26.08 -6.26
C VAL A 106 -6.71 -27.52 -6.65
N GLY A 107 -7.31 -27.96 -7.76
CA GLY A 107 -7.23 -29.34 -8.21
C GLY A 107 -7.90 -30.30 -7.23
N ASN A 108 -7.31 -31.48 -7.04
CA ASN A 108 -7.82 -32.53 -6.17
C ASN A 108 -6.82 -32.85 -5.03
N PRO A 109 -6.58 -31.94 -4.07
CA PRO A 109 -5.55 -32.13 -3.06
C PRO A 109 -5.85 -33.27 -2.08
N GLY A 110 -4.85 -34.09 -1.83
CA GLY A 110 -4.89 -35.17 -0.84
C GLY A 110 -4.42 -34.70 0.54
N HIS A 111 -4.21 -35.67 1.43
CA HIS A 111 -3.71 -35.42 2.79
C HIS A 111 -2.24 -35.02 2.86
N ASP A 112 -1.47 -35.29 1.80
CA ASP A 112 -0.05 -34.95 1.68
C ASP A 112 0.19 -33.70 0.79
N SER A 113 -0.88 -33.10 0.27
CA SER A 113 -0.80 -31.92 -0.58
C SER A 113 -0.36 -30.68 0.22
N PRO A 114 0.45 -29.77 -0.37
CA PRO A 114 0.96 -28.60 0.32
C PRO A 114 -0.15 -27.64 0.76
N VAL A 115 0.06 -26.99 1.91
CA VAL A 115 -0.80 -25.91 2.43
C VAL A 115 -0.11 -24.56 2.20
N LEU A 116 -0.67 -23.76 1.30
CA LEU A 116 -0.18 -22.42 0.94
C LEU A 116 -1.02 -21.36 1.64
N VAL A 117 -0.39 -20.39 2.31
CA VAL A 117 -1.09 -19.31 3.02
C VAL A 117 -1.13 -18.03 2.20
N THR A 118 -2.27 -17.34 2.19
CA THR A 118 -2.39 -16.02 1.57
C THR A 118 -3.32 -15.10 2.37
N ALA A 119 -3.39 -13.84 1.94
CA ALA A 119 -4.27 -12.81 2.47
C ALA A 119 -5.67 -12.90 1.82
N ASN A 120 -6.72 -12.46 2.52
CA ASN A 120 -8.07 -12.39 1.95
C ASN A 120 -8.29 -11.22 0.98
N TYR A 121 -7.24 -10.44 0.67
CA TYR A 121 -7.28 -9.48 -0.42
C TYR A 121 -7.37 -10.23 -1.77
N LYS A 122 -8.44 -10.00 -2.55
CA LYS A 122 -8.73 -10.82 -3.73
C LYS A 122 -7.58 -10.78 -4.77
N LEU A 123 -6.84 -9.67 -4.92
CA LEU A 123 -5.65 -9.64 -5.77
C LEU A 123 -4.51 -10.56 -5.29
N SER A 124 -4.31 -10.68 -3.97
CA SER A 124 -3.29 -11.59 -3.42
C SER A 124 -3.70 -13.04 -3.57
N PHE A 125 -5.00 -13.33 -3.43
CA PHE A 125 -5.56 -14.64 -3.67
C PHE A 125 -5.47 -15.04 -5.16
N ASP A 126 -5.92 -14.16 -6.06
CA ASP A 126 -5.88 -14.38 -7.52
C ASP A 126 -4.45 -14.56 -8.04
N ALA A 127 -3.51 -13.77 -7.51
CA ALA A 127 -2.09 -13.92 -7.83
C ALA A 127 -1.53 -15.29 -7.43
N LEU A 128 -2.01 -15.89 -6.33
CA LEU A 128 -1.60 -17.23 -5.92
C LEU A 128 -2.27 -18.32 -6.76
N ARG A 129 -3.61 -18.32 -6.84
CA ARG A 129 -4.35 -19.41 -7.49
C ARG A 129 -4.01 -19.56 -8.98
N ARG A 130 -3.71 -18.45 -9.67
CA ARG A 130 -3.32 -18.47 -11.08
C ARG A 130 -2.04 -19.28 -11.34
N GLU A 131 -1.16 -19.32 -10.36
CA GLU A 131 0.12 -20.01 -10.47
C GLU A 131 0.02 -21.47 -10.00
N LEU A 132 -1.19 -22.01 -9.74
CA LEU A 132 -1.41 -23.37 -9.27
C LEU A 132 -2.05 -24.30 -10.31
N THR A 133 -2.04 -23.93 -11.60
CA THR A 133 -2.72 -24.67 -12.68
C THR A 133 -2.40 -26.16 -12.78
N ALA A 134 -1.18 -26.57 -12.42
CA ALA A 134 -0.72 -27.95 -12.47
C ALA A 134 -0.42 -28.54 -11.09
N ALA A 135 -0.99 -27.97 -10.02
CA ALA A 135 -0.70 -28.37 -8.65
C ALA A 135 -1.97 -28.62 -7.85
N ASP A 136 -2.00 -29.75 -7.14
CA ASP A 136 -3.02 -30.05 -6.15
C ASP A 136 -2.60 -29.47 -4.79
N ALA A 137 -3.24 -28.39 -4.37
CA ALA A 137 -2.84 -27.67 -3.16
C ALA A 137 -4.02 -27.15 -2.34
N TRP A 138 -3.81 -27.07 -1.04
CA TRP A 138 -4.69 -26.37 -0.10
C TRP A 138 -4.27 -24.90 0.00
N ILE A 139 -5.24 -23.99 0.00
CA ILE A 139 -5.01 -22.55 0.17
C ILE A 139 -5.69 -22.09 1.46
N LEU A 140 -4.89 -21.71 2.45
CA LEU A 140 -5.37 -21.12 3.70
C LEU A 140 -5.38 -19.58 3.58
N VAL A 141 -6.57 -19.01 3.56
CA VAL A 141 -6.78 -17.56 3.43
C VAL A 141 -6.98 -16.94 4.81
N LEU A 142 -6.10 -16.02 5.20
CA LEU A 142 -6.18 -15.28 6.46
C LEU A 142 -7.05 -14.03 6.34
N ASP A 143 -7.70 -13.62 7.44
CA ASP A 143 -8.47 -12.39 7.47
C ASP A 143 -7.57 -11.16 7.63
N THR A 144 -7.12 -10.61 6.51
CA THR A 144 -6.29 -9.40 6.46
C THR A 144 -7.10 -8.14 6.14
N ARG A 145 -8.43 -8.21 6.29
CA ARG A 145 -9.34 -7.07 6.07
C ARG A 145 -9.18 -6.43 4.69
N GLY A 146 -8.92 -7.24 3.66
CA GLY A 146 -8.72 -6.75 2.29
C GLY A 146 -7.37 -6.06 2.05
N ILE A 147 -6.36 -6.31 2.89
CA ILE A 147 -4.99 -5.81 2.70
C ILE A 147 -4.08 -6.94 2.20
N ASN A 148 -3.20 -6.63 1.24
CA ASN A 148 -2.22 -7.58 0.71
C ASN A 148 -1.28 -8.14 1.81
N VAL A 149 -0.58 -9.23 1.52
CA VAL A 149 0.28 -9.94 2.50
C VAL A 149 1.31 -9.02 3.17
N TRP A 150 2.07 -8.24 2.40
CA TRP A 150 3.20 -7.47 2.93
C TRP A 150 2.74 -6.31 3.81
N CYS A 151 1.77 -5.53 3.32
CA CYS A 151 1.18 -4.43 4.09
C CYS A 151 0.43 -4.95 5.32
N ALA A 152 -0.29 -6.08 5.20
CA ALA A 152 -1.03 -6.67 6.31
C ALA A 152 -0.10 -7.20 7.40
N ALA A 153 1.08 -7.74 7.05
CA ALA A 153 2.09 -8.16 8.00
C ALA A 153 2.65 -6.96 8.78
N GLY A 154 2.96 -5.85 8.08
CA GLY A 154 3.37 -4.60 8.72
C GLY A 154 2.30 -3.96 9.61
N LYS A 155 1.01 -4.21 9.31
CA LYS A 155 -0.15 -3.75 10.10
C LYS A 155 -0.61 -4.75 11.18
N ALA A 156 0.15 -5.82 11.44
CA ALA A 156 -0.19 -6.89 12.38
C ALA A 156 -1.53 -7.63 12.10
N LEU A 157 -2.06 -7.53 10.87
CA LEU A 157 -3.27 -8.25 10.43
C LEU A 157 -2.93 -9.63 9.87
N PHE A 158 -1.88 -9.72 9.06
CA PHE A 158 -1.27 -11.01 8.70
C PHE A 158 -0.31 -11.37 9.84
N SER A 159 -0.85 -11.93 10.93
CA SER A 159 -0.11 -12.14 12.17
C SER A 159 -0.13 -13.59 12.67
N THR A 160 0.78 -13.91 13.60
CA THR A 160 0.82 -15.21 14.28
C THR A 160 -0.55 -15.59 14.84
N ARG A 161 -1.20 -14.65 15.54
CA ARG A 161 -2.50 -14.85 16.19
C ARG A 161 -3.57 -15.21 15.17
N GLU A 162 -3.64 -14.47 14.07
CA GLU A 162 -4.62 -14.71 13.01
C GLU A 162 -4.37 -16.05 12.31
N LEU A 163 -3.11 -16.39 12.01
CA LEU A 163 -2.75 -17.68 11.44
C LEU A 163 -3.18 -18.85 12.34
N ILE A 164 -2.81 -18.82 13.62
CA ILE A 164 -3.15 -19.88 14.59
C ILE A 164 -4.68 -19.99 14.73
N LYS A 165 -5.37 -18.86 14.84
CA LYS A 165 -6.84 -18.81 14.88
C LYS A 165 -7.43 -19.51 13.66
N ARG A 166 -6.94 -19.20 12.46
CA ARG A 166 -7.48 -19.75 11.22
C ARG A 166 -7.18 -21.23 11.06
N VAL A 167 -5.97 -21.68 11.38
CA VAL A 167 -5.58 -23.11 11.41
C VAL A 167 -6.50 -23.93 12.31
N LYS A 168 -6.80 -23.44 13.52
CA LYS A 168 -7.72 -24.08 14.46
C LYS A 168 -9.16 -24.06 13.94
N HIS A 169 -9.61 -22.92 13.41
CA HIS A 169 -10.98 -22.76 12.93
C HIS A 169 -11.31 -23.69 11.75
N VAL A 170 -10.38 -23.88 10.81
CA VAL A 170 -10.58 -24.79 9.67
C VAL A 170 -10.24 -26.25 10.00
N ARG A 171 -9.85 -26.54 11.25
CA ARG A 171 -9.43 -27.87 11.72
C ARG A 171 -8.39 -28.51 10.79
N LEU A 172 -7.36 -27.75 10.42
CA LEU A 172 -6.40 -28.14 9.37
C LEU A 172 -5.73 -29.50 9.62
N LYS A 173 -5.55 -29.89 10.89
CA LYS A 173 -4.98 -31.20 11.28
C LYS A 173 -5.84 -32.40 10.86
N GLU A 174 -7.13 -32.20 10.62
CA GLU A 174 -8.04 -33.24 10.12
C GLU A 174 -7.99 -33.32 8.58
N VAL A 175 -7.45 -32.30 7.92
CA VAL A 175 -7.38 -32.20 6.45
C VAL A 175 -6.07 -32.76 5.91
N VAL A 176 -4.94 -32.50 6.57
CA VAL A 176 -3.61 -32.94 6.14
C VAL A 176 -2.90 -33.80 7.19
N HIS A 177 -2.10 -34.77 6.75
CA HIS A 177 -1.33 -35.65 7.64
C HIS A 177 0.00 -35.03 8.11
N HIS A 178 0.53 -34.08 7.33
CA HIS A 178 1.78 -33.41 7.66
C HIS A 178 1.55 -32.14 8.49
N ASN A 179 2.61 -31.67 9.16
CA ASN A 179 2.57 -30.48 9.99
C ASN A 179 3.35 -29.32 9.34
N HIS A 180 3.22 -29.12 8.03
CA HIS A 180 3.93 -28.06 7.30
C HIS A 180 2.95 -27.05 6.69
N ILE A 181 3.23 -25.76 6.86
CA ILE A 181 2.46 -24.67 6.24
C ILE A 181 3.44 -23.72 5.56
N ILE A 182 3.17 -23.39 4.30
CA ILE A 182 4.01 -22.53 3.48
C ILE A 182 3.47 -21.11 3.52
N LEU A 183 4.28 -20.18 4.06
CA LEU A 183 3.96 -18.76 4.13
C LEU A 183 4.75 -17.96 3.07
N PRO A 184 4.18 -16.90 2.49
CA PRO A 184 4.94 -15.98 1.67
C PRO A 184 6.07 -15.32 2.48
N GLN A 185 7.25 -15.13 1.88
CA GLN A 185 8.43 -14.59 2.58
C GLN A 185 8.16 -13.20 3.22
N LEU A 186 7.35 -12.36 2.58
CA LEU A 186 7.02 -11.01 3.07
C LEU A 186 6.08 -10.99 4.27
N ALA A 187 5.54 -12.15 4.69
CA ALA A 187 4.78 -12.26 5.93
C ALA A 187 5.66 -12.37 7.20
N ALA A 188 6.98 -12.53 7.03
CA ALA A 188 7.91 -12.76 8.15
C ALA A 188 7.97 -11.63 9.18
N THR A 189 7.58 -10.40 8.81
CA THR A 189 7.51 -9.27 9.74
C THR A 189 6.33 -9.35 10.71
N GLY A 190 5.27 -10.09 10.36
CA GLY A 190 4.06 -10.23 11.18
C GLY A 190 3.90 -11.60 11.86
N VAL A 191 4.66 -12.62 11.43
CA VAL A 191 4.47 -14.01 11.86
C VAL A 191 5.72 -14.60 12.51
N SER A 192 5.57 -15.05 13.75
CA SER A 192 6.58 -15.80 14.50
C SER A 192 6.45 -17.31 14.24
N ALA A 193 7.36 -17.85 13.43
CA ALA A 193 7.38 -19.29 13.12
C ALA A 193 7.50 -20.19 14.37
N ARG A 194 8.21 -19.72 15.40
CA ARG A 194 8.38 -20.44 16.67
C ARG A 194 7.07 -20.55 17.44
N GLU A 195 6.33 -19.46 17.52
CA GLU A 195 5.05 -19.38 18.23
C GLU A 195 3.96 -20.16 17.48
N VAL A 196 3.93 -20.07 16.14
CA VAL A 196 3.05 -20.91 15.30
C VAL A 196 3.30 -22.39 15.58
N ARG A 197 4.56 -22.83 15.61
CA ARG A 197 4.89 -24.23 15.94
C ARG A 197 4.44 -24.62 17.35
N LYS A 198 4.67 -23.75 18.33
CA LYS A 198 4.29 -24.00 19.73
C LYS A 198 2.78 -24.16 19.90
N GLU A 199 1.98 -23.30 19.27
CA GLU A 199 0.53 -23.25 19.53
C GLU A 199 -0.34 -24.04 18.55
N SER A 200 0.10 -24.20 17.32
CA SER A 200 -0.64 -24.94 16.29
C SER A 200 -0.06 -26.33 16.03
N GLY A 201 1.22 -26.55 16.33
CA GLY A 201 1.96 -27.76 15.94
C GLY A 201 2.52 -27.72 14.52
N PHE A 202 2.13 -26.75 13.69
CA PHE A 202 2.61 -26.62 12.33
C PHE A 202 3.96 -25.89 12.26
N LYS A 203 4.89 -26.46 11.50
CA LYS A 203 6.14 -25.83 11.12
C LYS A 203 5.91 -24.92 9.91
N VAL A 204 6.32 -23.66 10.06
CA VAL A 204 6.30 -22.68 8.97
C VAL A 204 7.48 -22.94 8.03
N ILE A 205 7.18 -23.00 6.74
CA ILE A 205 8.15 -22.97 5.65
C ILE A 205 8.00 -21.64 4.93
N TRP A 206 9.08 -20.90 4.75
CA TRP A 206 9.06 -19.65 4.01
C TRP A 206 9.17 -19.94 2.51
N GLY A 207 8.07 -19.72 1.81
CA GLY A 207 7.97 -19.78 0.35
C GLY A 207 8.52 -18.53 -0.33
N PRO A 208 8.37 -18.43 -1.65
CA PRO A 208 8.89 -17.31 -2.43
C PRO A 208 8.16 -15.99 -2.13
N ILE A 209 8.79 -14.87 -2.53
CA ILE A 209 8.16 -13.55 -2.51
C ILE A 209 7.05 -13.46 -3.55
N ARG A 210 7.28 -13.99 -4.76
CA ARG A 210 6.36 -13.90 -5.88
C ARG A 210 5.62 -15.22 -6.05
N ALA A 211 4.31 -15.12 -6.29
CA ALA A 211 3.47 -16.30 -6.53
C ALA A 211 3.92 -17.13 -7.74
N LYS A 212 4.43 -16.48 -8.80
CA LYS A 212 4.91 -17.16 -10.02
C LYS A 212 6.03 -18.17 -9.76
N ASP A 213 6.77 -18.01 -8.67
CA ASP A 213 7.88 -18.89 -8.33
C ASP A 213 7.42 -20.08 -7.48
N VAL A 214 6.14 -20.16 -7.08
CA VAL A 214 5.60 -21.20 -6.19
C VAL A 214 5.71 -22.58 -6.80
N GLN A 215 5.42 -22.76 -8.10
CA GLN A 215 5.55 -24.08 -8.73
C GLN A 215 6.98 -24.57 -8.72
N ARG A 216 7.94 -23.69 -9.08
CA ARG A 216 9.37 -24.01 -9.05
C ARG A 216 9.84 -24.32 -7.63
N PHE A 217 9.39 -23.55 -6.65
CA PHE A 217 9.66 -23.78 -5.23
C PHE A 217 9.17 -25.15 -4.75
N LEU A 218 7.94 -25.54 -5.11
CA LEU A 218 7.37 -26.84 -4.76
C LEU A 218 8.13 -27.98 -5.45
N ALA A 219 8.47 -27.83 -6.73
CA ALA A 219 9.26 -28.81 -7.49
C ALA A 219 10.68 -29.02 -6.90
N GLN A 220 11.25 -28.00 -6.26
CA GLN A 220 12.54 -28.05 -5.57
C GLN A 220 12.44 -28.56 -4.12
N GLY A 221 11.35 -29.24 -3.75
CA GLY A 221 11.18 -29.80 -2.40
C GLY A 221 10.95 -28.72 -1.34
N SER A 222 10.26 -27.63 -1.70
CA SER A 222 9.99 -26.49 -0.80
C SER A 222 11.24 -25.76 -0.30
N GLN A 223 12.25 -25.64 -1.17
CA GLN A 223 13.46 -24.85 -0.91
C GLN A 223 13.47 -23.60 -1.78
N ALA A 224 13.45 -22.42 -1.15
CA ALA A 224 13.49 -21.15 -1.86
C ALA A 224 14.94 -20.75 -2.18
N ASP A 225 15.23 -20.56 -3.47
CA ASP A 225 16.51 -20.06 -3.95
C ASP A 225 16.70 -18.57 -3.62
N HIS A 226 17.91 -18.05 -3.88
CA HIS A 226 18.22 -16.65 -3.60
C HIS A 226 17.35 -15.67 -4.41
N SER A 227 16.99 -16.01 -5.65
CA SER A 227 16.17 -15.16 -6.52
C SER A 227 14.72 -15.03 -6.02
N MET A 228 14.19 -16.09 -5.41
CA MET A 228 12.85 -16.13 -4.80
C MET A 228 12.73 -15.29 -3.53
N ARG A 229 13.86 -14.92 -2.91
CA ARG A 229 13.94 -14.20 -1.64
C ARG A 229 14.22 -12.69 -1.80
N GLN A 230 14.36 -12.20 -3.03
CA GLN A 230 14.68 -10.80 -3.30
C GLN A 230 13.58 -10.08 -4.10
N VAL A 231 13.29 -8.84 -3.70
CA VAL A 231 12.50 -7.89 -4.51
C VAL A 231 13.45 -7.15 -5.43
N THR A 232 13.21 -7.17 -6.74
CA THR A 232 14.11 -6.54 -7.72
C THR A 232 13.92 -5.03 -7.83
N PHE A 233 12.76 -4.50 -7.42
CA PHE A 233 12.34 -3.11 -7.65
C PHE A 233 12.68 -2.66 -9.07
N SER A 234 12.23 -3.40 -10.09
CA SER A 234 12.41 -2.98 -11.48
C SER A 234 11.52 -1.77 -11.80
N THR A 235 11.78 -1.06 -12.89
CA THR A 235 10.95 0.08 -13.32
C THR A 235 9.48 -0.32 -13.44
N LEU A 236 9.19 -1.50 -13.98
CA LEU A 236 7.82 -2.02 -14.08
C LEU A 236 7.18 -2.27 -12.71
N GLU A 237 7.94 -2.71 -11.70
CA GLU A 237 7.40 -2.92 -10.36
C GLU A 237 7.05 -1.60 -9.66
N ARG A 238 7.79 -0.53 -9.96
CA ARG A 238 7.49 0.82 -9.44
C ARG A 238 6.27 1.44 -10.11
N THR A 239 6.15 1.29 -11.44
CA THR A 239 5.06 1.89 -12.20
C THR A 239 3.71 1.25 -11.93
N VAL A 240 3.67 0.02 -11.42
CA VAL A 240 2.43 -0.67 -11.00
C VAL A 240 1.64 0.11 -9.96
N LEU A 241 2.27 0.97 -9.16
CA LEU A 241 1.60 1.80 -8.15
C LEU A 241 1.00 3.09 -8.73
N ILE A 242 1.46 3.55 -9.90
CA ILE A 242 1.01 4.83 -10.51
C ILE A 242 -0.52 4.91 -10.65
N PRO A 243 -1.25 3.89 -11.16
CA PRO A 243 -2.69 4.01 -11.34
C PRO A 243 -3.46 4.25 -10.04
N VAL A 244 -3.05 3.61 -8.93
CA VAL A 244 -3.73 3.79 -7.64
C VAL A 244 -3.42 5.16 -7.06
N GLU A 245 -2.19 5.67 -7.21
CA GLU A 245 -1.85 7.04 -6.78
C GLU A 245 -2.64 8.09 -7.55
N LEU A 246 -2.74 7.94 -8.87
CA LEU A 246 -3.54 8.83 -9.71
C LEU A 246 -5.03 8.78 -9.36
N SER A 247 -5.55 7.62 -8.93
CA SER A 247 -6.96 7.47 -8.55
C SER A 247 -7.37 8.26 -7.30
N HIS A 248 -6.40 8.64 -6.45
CA HIS A 248 -6.67 9.45 -5.26
C HIS A 248 -6.73 10.96 -5.55
N LEU A 249 -6.13 11.40 -6.66
CA LEU A 249 -6.04 12.83 -7.02
C LEU A 249 -7.39 13.50 -7.33
N PRO A 250 -8.35 12.88 -8.07
CA PRO A 250 -9.59 13.52 -8.46
C PRO A 250 -10.37 14.15 -7.31
N LYS A 251 -10.35 13.54 -6.11
CA LYS A 251 -11.04 14.08 -4.92
C LYS A 251 -10.51 15.45 -4.52
N ILE A 252 -9.20 15.64 -4.58
CA ILE A 252 -8.53 16.91 -4.24
C ILE A 252 -8.61 17.85 -5.44
N THR A 253 -8.33 17.35 -6.64
CA THR A 253 -8.36 18.12 -7.90
C THR A 253 -9.72 18.78 -8.12
N PHE A 254 -10.83 18.10 -7.76
CA PHE A 254 -12.18 18.66 -7.85
C PHE A 254 -12.33 20.00 -7.11
N TRP A 255 -11.65 20.18 -5.98
CA TRP A 255 -11.66 21.43 -5.21
C TRP A 255 -10.57 22.41 -5.63
N VAL A 256 -9.39 21.90 -6.03
CA VAL A 256 -8.26 22.74 -6.44
C VAL A 256 -8.56 23.48 -7.75
N LEU A 257 -9.18 22.83 -8.73
CA LEU A 257 -9.48 23.45 -10.03
C LEU A 257 -10.33 24.73 -9.94
N PRO A 258 -11.52 24.72 -9.29
CA PRO A 258 -12.30 25.95 -9.14
C PRO A 258 -11.57 26.98 -8.28
N ALA A 259 -10.87 26.57 -7.23
CA ALA A 259 -10.10 27.50 -6.40
C ALA A 259 -9.03 28.23 -7.21
N VAL A 260 -8.24 27.50 -8.00
CA VAL A 260 -7.23 28.10 -8.89
C VAL A 260 -7.88 29.03 -9.90
N PHE A 261 -9.01 28.64 -10.50
CA PHE A 261 -9.74 29.49 -11.44
C PHE A 261 -10.20 30.82 -10.80
N PHE A 262 -10.86 30.77 -9.64
CA PHE A 262 -11.33 31.97 -8.95
C PHE A 262 -10.18 32.85 -8.48
N ILE A 263 -9.13 32.26 -7.91
CA ILE A 263 -7.95 33.01 -7.45
C ILE A 263 -7.24 33.69 -8.62
N SER A 264 -7.19 33.04 -9.78
CA SER A 264 -6.56 33.59 -10.99
C SER A 264 -7.32 34.79 -11.58
N GLY A 265 -8.62 34.89 -11.31
CA GLY A 265 -9.45 36.03 -11.71
C GLY A 265 -9.33 37.25 -10.80
N ILE A 266 -8.73 37.12 -9.61
CA ILE A 266 -8.52 38.24 -8.69
C ILE A 266 -7.44 39.16 -9.26
N GLY A 267 -7.72 40.46 -9.31
CA GLY A 267 -6.80 41.50 -9.77
C GLY A 267 -7.28 42.90 -9.41
N THR A 268 -6.69 43.92 -10.04
CA THR A 268 -6.97 45.36 -9.77
C THR A 268 -8.44 45.75 -9.97
N GLY A 269 -9.14 45.08 -10.90
CA GLY A 269 -10.58 45.26 -11.16
C GLY A 269 -11.51 44.39 -10.29
N PHE A 270 -11.05 43.92 -9.13
CA PHE A 270 -11.68 42.89 -8.27
C PHE A 270 -11.75 41.49 -8.90
N PHE A 271 -12.45 41.32 -10.01
CA PHE A 271 -12.54 40.02 -10.69
C PHE A 271 -12.67 40.16 -12.22
N SER A 272 -11.82 39.45 -12.96
CA SER A 272 -11.80 39.43 -14.42
C SER A 272 -11.89 37.99 -14.94
N LEU A 273 -12.92 37.72 -15.77
CA LEU A 273 -13.10 36.41 -16.40
C LEU A 273 -11.97 36.08 -17.38
N ASN A 274 -11.43 37.08 -18.06
CA ASN A 274 -10.33 36.90 -19.00
C ASN A 274 -9.04 36.49 -18.26
N ASP A 275 -8.77 37.11 -17.11
CA ASP A 275 -7.60 36.78 -16.30
C ASP A 275 -7.75 35.42 -15.61
N ALA A 276 -8.97 35.12 -15.14
CA ALA A 276 -9.31 33.79 -14.63
C ALA A 276 -9.02 32.69 -15.65
N TRP A 277 -9.31 32.93 -16.94
CA TRP A 277 -9.05 31.97 -18.00
C TRP A 277 -7.57 31.89 -18.37
N ASN A 278 -6.93 33.02 -18.68
CA ASN A 278 -5.55 33.04 -19.18
C ASN A 278 -4.55 32.62 -18.10
N ARG A 279 -4.63 33.23 -16.91
CA ARG A 279 -3.75 32.90 -15.80
C ARG A 279 -4.10 31.52 -15.24
N GLY A 280 -5.40 31.23 -15.12
CA GLY A 280 -5.88 29.92 -14.64
C GLY A 280 -5.45 28.76 -15.54
N LEU A 281 -5.41 28.93 -16.86
CA LEU A 281 -4.90 27.92 -17.78
C LEU A 281 -3.41 27.64 -17.56
N ILE A 282 -2.59 28.67 -17.34
CA ILE A 282 -1.16 28.50 -17.06
C ILE A 282 -0.96 27.78 -15.71
N ALA A 283 -1.70 28.18 -14.68
CA ALA A 283 -1.69 27.50 -13.38
C ALA A 283 -2.16 26.04 -13.48
N LEU A 284 -3.15 25.76 -14.33
CA LEU A 284 -3.59 24.40 -14.63
C LEU A 284 -2.49 23.58 -15.31
N CYS A 285 -1.77 24.16 -16.29
CA CYS A 285 -0.62 23.52 -16.92
C CYS A 285 0.48 23.21 -15.91
N ALA A 286 0.79 24.12 -14.98
CA ALA A 286 1.74 23.87 -13.89
C ALA A 286 1.26 22.76 -12.95
N TYR A 287 0.00 22.78 -12.53
CA TYR A 287 -0.59 21.75 -11.69
C TYR A 287 -0.56 20.36 -12.35
N ALA A 288 -0.97 20.27 -13.62
CA ALA A 288 -0.93 19.03 -14.40
C ALA A 288 0.51 18.54 -14.61
N GLY A 289 1.43 19.46 -14.94
CA GLY A 289 2.85 19.18 -15.06
C GLY A 289 3.45 18.63 -13.76
N ALA A 290 3.07 19.20 -12.61
CA ALA A 290 3.51 18.75 -11.29
C ALA A 290 2.99 17.35 -10.92
N ILE A 291 1.75 17.04 -11.30
CA ILE A 291 1.18 15.70 -11.13
C ILE A 291 1.95 14.69 -11.99
N LEU A 292 2.15 15.00 -13.28
CA LEU A 292 2.89 14.12 -14.18
C LEU A 292 4.35 13.94 -13.71
N SER A 293 4.97 15.00 -13.23
CA SER A 293 6.35 14.98 -12.75
C SER A 293 6.49 14.14 -11.48
N GLY A 294 5.61 14.30 -10.49
CA GLY A 294 5.69 13.61 -9.20
C GLY A 294 5.08 12.21 -9.17
N ALA A 295 3.92 12.01 -9.79
CA ALA A 295 3.21 10.75 -9.75
C ALA A 295 3.60 9.78 -10.88
N VAL A 296 4.21 10.26 -11.98
CA VAL A 296 4.57 9.43 -13.14
C VAL A 296 6.07 9.45 -13.43
N ALA A 297 6.64 10.62 -13.70
CA ALA A 297 8.03 10.73 -14.12
C ALA A 297 9.01 10.38 -12.98
N ALA A 298 8.79 10.90 -11.78
CA ALA A 298 9.65 10.64 -10.63
C ALA A 298 9.82 9.14 -10.32
N PRO A 299 8.77 8.31 -10.14
CA PRO A 299 8.95 6.87 -9.86
C PRO A 299 9.65 6.10 -10.98
N ILE A 300 9.50 6.54 -12.23
CA ILE A 300 10.25 5.99 -13.37
C ILE A 300 11.73 6.37 -13.25
N LEU A 301 12.01 7.63 -12.90
CA LEU A 301 13.35 8.21 -12.87
C LEU A 301 14.14 7.94 -11.57
N LEU A 302 13.49 7.40 -10.53
CA LEU A 302 14.09 7.15 -9.21
C LEU A 302 15.47 6.46 -9.22
N PRO A 303 15.78 5.49 -10.11
CA PRO A 303 17.08 4.85 -10.17
C PRO A 303 18.22 5.77 -10.56
N TRP A 304 17.93 6.79 -11.39
CA TRP A 304 18.94 7.69 -11.94
C TRP A 304 19.10 8.98 -11.14
N ILE A 305 18.09 9.35 -10.34
CA ILE A 305 18.18 10.56 -9.51
C ILE A 305 18.99 10.24 -8.24
N PRO A 306 20.10 10.95 -7.98
CA PRO A 306 20.94 10.71 -6.82
C PRO A 306 20.24 11.01 -5.49
N GLY A 307 20.75 10.43 -4.40
CA GLY A 307 20.24 10.63 -3.04
C GLY A 307 19.23 9.59 -2.56
N ARG A 308 18.84 9.69 -1.29
CA ARG A 308 17.88 8.76 -0.62
C ARG A 308 16.50 9.38 -0.38
N ALA A 309 16.42 10.70 -0.20
CA ALA A 309 15.18 11.41 0.10
C ALA A 309 14.28 11.52 -1.13
N PHE A 310 13.09 10.93 -1.06
CA PHE A 310 12.07 11.00 -2.11
C PHE A 310 11.54 12.42 -2.35
N ALA A 311 11.35 13.20 -1.29
CA ALA A 311 10.94 14.59 -1.34
C ALA A 311 11.90 15.42 -2.20
N LEU A 312 13.22 15.22 -2.01
CA LEU A 312 14.23 15.93 -2.79
C LEU A 312 14.21 15.50 -4.26
N LYS A 313 14.11 14.19 -4.53
CA LYS A 313 14.00 13.67 -5.91
C LYS A 313 12.77 14.23 -6.63
N GLY A 314 11.63 14.21 -5.96
CA GLY A 314 10.38 14.76 -6.49
C GLY A 314 10.45 16.27 -6.71
N ALA A 315 11.11 17.00 -5.81
CA ALA A 315 11.34 18.44 -5.96
C ALA A 315 12.18 18.76 -7.20
N LEU A 316 13.27 18.01 -7.45
CA LEU A 316 14.12 18.19 -8.63
C LEU A 316 13.34 17.96 -9.93
N VAL A 317 12.56 16.88 -10.01
CA VAL A 317 11.74 16.57 -11.18
C VAL A 317 10.62 17.60 -11.36
N GLY A 318 10.07 18.12 -10.25
CA GLY A 318 9.07 19.19 -10.24
C GLY A 318 9.62 20.54 -10.70
N ILE A 319 10.86 20.89 -10.35
CA ILE A 319 11.53 22.10 -10.83
C ILE A 319 11.68 22.04 -12.35
N ILE A 320 12.09 20.90 -12.90
CA ILE A 320 12.24 20.72 -14.36
C ILE A 320 10.88 20.91 -15.05
N ALA A 321 9.82 20.31 -14.50
CA ALA A 321 8.47 20.48 -15.03
C ALA A 321 7.98 21.94 -14.93
N GLY A 322 8.21 22.60 -13.80
CA GLY A 322 7.88 24.02 -13.62
C GLY A 322 8.64 24.93 -14.58
N LEU A 323 9.93 24.67 -14.80
CA LEU A 323 10.76 25.40 -15.78
C LEU A 323 10.21 25.22 -17.20
N ALA A 324 9.79 24.02 -17.57
CA ALA A 324 9.18 23.79 -18.88
C ALA A 324 7.91 24.63 -19.07
N VAL A 325 7.07 24.75 -18.04
CA VAL A 325 5.87 25.63 -18.06
C VAL A 325 6.29 27.10 -18.17
N VAL A 326 7.22 27.56 -17.34
CA VAL A 326 7.72 28.95 -17.37
C VAL A 326 8.29 29.31 -18.74
N LEU A 327 9.08 28.42 -19.36
CA LEU A 327 9.64 28.66 -20.69
C LEU A 327 8.55 28.70 -21.78
N THR A 328 7.57 27.80 -21.70
CA THR A 328 6.44 27.74 -22.64
C THR A 328 5.60 29.02 -22.60
N PHE A 329 5.37 29.58 -21.42
CA PHE A 329 4.56 30.79 -21.21
C PHE A 329 5.41 32.03 -20.90
N SER A 330 6.69 32.04 -21.29
CA SER A 330 7.66 33.08 -20.92
C SER A 330 7.28 34.50 -21.34
N ARG A 331 6.50 34.65 -22.41
CA ARG A 331 5.99 35.96 -22.88
C ARG A 331 4.78 36.45 -22.08
N SER A 332 4.09 35.56 -21.39
CA SER A 332 2.84 35.84 -20.68
C SER A 332 3.03 35.93 -19.17
N LEU A 333 4.18 35.49 -18.65
CA LEU A 333 4.47 35.42 -17.23
C LEU A 333 5.41 36.55 -16.81
N ILE A 334 5.03 37.24 -15.73
CA ILE A 334 5.99 38.07 -15.00
C ILE A 334 6.84 37.21 -14.06
N TRP A 335 7.93 37.77 -13.53
CA TRP A 335 8.85 37.06 -12.65
C TRP A 335 8.15 36.42 -11.43
N LEU A 336 7.17 37.13 -10.85
CA LEU A 336 6.45 36.67 -9.65
C LEU A 336 5.55 35.46 -9.96
N GLU A 337 4.92 35.43 -11.14
CA GLU A 337 4.13 34.29 -11.61
C GLU A 337 5.02 33.11 -11.97
N ALA A 338 6.16 33.37 -12.63
CA ALA A 338 7.14 32.34 -12.92
C ALA A 338 7.67 31.67 -11.64
N MET A 339 7.96 32.47 -10.60
CA MET A 339 8.34 31.95 -9.28
C MET A 339 7.22 31.11 -8.66
N ALA A 340 5.96 31.55 -8.76
CA ALA A 340 4.81 30.78 -8.27
C ALA A 340 4.68 29.42 -8.97
N MET A 341 4.82 29.38 -10.30
CA MET A 341 4.77 28.14 -11.10
C MET A 341 5.89 27.16 -10.72
N LEU A 342 7.10 27.66 -10.45
CA LEU A 342 8.21 26.82 -10.01
C LEU A 342 7.98 26.25 -8.61
N LEU A 343 7.57 27.08 -7.65
CA LEU A 343 7.36 26.66 -6.27
C LEU A 343 6.20 25.67 -6.14
N ILE A 344 5.08 25.90 -6.83
CA ILE A 344 3.94 24.98 -6.78
C ILE A 344 4.28 23.63 -7.45
N SER A 345 4.99 23.66 -8.58
CA SER A 345 5.40 22.44 -9.28
C SER A 345 6.39 21.63 -8.44
N MET A 346 7.36 22.31 -7.83
CA MET A 346 8.31 21.70 -6.89
C MET A 346 7.58 21.06 -5.70
N GLY A 347 6.69 21.80 -5.04
CA GLY A 347 5.98 21.34 -3.83
C GLY A 347 5.08 20.14 -4.09
N ILE A 348 4.24 20.20 -5.13
CA ILE A 348 3.31 19.12 -5.47
C ILE A 348 4.09 17.87 -5.93
N SER A 349 5.07 18.04 -6.82
CA SER A 349 5.88 16.91 -7.31
C SER A 349 6.66 16.24 -6.17
N SER A 350 7.23 17.05 -5.27
CA SER A 350 7.92 16.58 -4.06
C SER A 350 7.00 15.75 -3.16
N TYR A 351 5.80 16.25 -2.89
CA TYR A 351 4.80 15.57 -2.06
C TYR A 351 4.35 14.25 -2.70
N LEU A 352 3.95 14.26 -3.97
CA LEU A 352 3.46 13.06 -4.67
C LEU A 352 4.53 11.97 -4.79
N THR A 353 5.80 12.34 -4.95
CA THR A 353 6.90 11.37 -5.02
C THR A 353 7.07 10.59 -3.71
N MET A 354 6.72 11.17 -2.56
CA MET A 354 6.85 10.52 -1.25
C MET A 354 5.88 9.34 -1.06
N ASN A 355 4.83 9.24 -1.87
CA ASN A 355 3.93 8.07 -1.87
C ASN A 355 4.62 6.80 -2.40
N PHE A 356 5.76 6.94 -3.09
CA PHE A 356 6.50 5.83 -3.67
C PHE A 356 7.64 5.31 -2.77
N THR A 357 7.70 5.72 -1.50
CA THR A 357 8.74 5.31 -0.53
C THR A 357 8.85 3.79 -0.34
N GLY A 358 7.73 3.06 -0.49
CA GLY A 358 7.70 1.59 -0.44
C GLY A 358 8.09 0.87 -1.74
N SER A 359 8.45 1.60 -2.80
CA SER A 359 8.80 1.05 -4.13
C SER A 359 10.32 0.97 -4.38
N THR A 360 11.13 1.26 -3.36
CA THR A 360 12.59 1.14 -3.42
C THR A 360 13.16 0.73 -2.06
N PRO A 361 14.41 0.23 -2.02
CA PRO A 361 15.10 -0.06 -0.76
C PRO A 361 15.84 1.16 -0.18
N PHE A 362 15.58 2.39 -0.65
CA PHE A 362 16.40 3.56 -0.29
C PHE A 362 16.25 4.03 1.16
N THR A 363 15.08 3.80 1.77
CA THR A 363 14.72 4.35 3.08
C THR A 363 14.07 3.30 3.97
N SER A 364 14.32 3.40 5.27
CA SER A 364 13.60 2.63 6.30
C SER A 364 12.33 3.38 6.72
N PRO A 365 11.36 2.73 7.40
CA PRO A 365 10.17 3.41 7.94
C PRO A 365 10.51 4.63 8.80
N SER A 366 11.51 4.51 9.69
CA SER A 366 12.00 5.64 10.51
C SER A 366 12.67 6.74 9.68
N GLY A 367 13.32 6.38 8.56
CA GLY A 367 13.89 7.33 7.61
C GLY A 367 12.81 8.12 6.88
N VAL A 368 11.75 7.44 6.42
CA VAL A 368 10.59 8.06 5.80
C VAL A 368 9.88 9.00 6.77
N GLU A 369 9.68 8.59 8.01
CA GLU A 369 9.05 9.45 9.03
C GLU A 369 9.86 10.74 9.26
N LYS A 370 11.19 10.61 9.41
CA LYS A 370 12.09 11.77 9.55
C LYS A 370 12.05 12.68 8.33
N GLU A 371 11.96 12.10 7.14
CA GLU A 371 11.82 12.85 5.90
C GLU A 371 10.49 13.60 5.85
N MET A 372 9.36 12.93 6.14
CA MET A 372 8.02 13.53 6.15
C MET A 372 7.91 14.71 7.11
N ARG A 373 8.41 14.54 8.35
CA ARG A 373 8.39 15.60 9.37
C ARG A 373 9.13 16.88 8.94
N ARG A 374 10.09 16.77 8.01
CA ARG A 374 10.84 17.92 7.48
C ARG A 374 10.28 18.43 6.16
N ALA A 375 9.93 17.53 5.25
CA ALA A 375 9.52 17.86 3.90
C ALA A 375 8.11 18.47 3.85
N ILE A 376 7.15 17.93 4.61
CA ILE A 376 5.75 18.39 4.56
C ILE A 376 5.62 19.87 4.96
N PRO A 377 6.23 20.36 6.07
CA PRO A 377 6.19 21.78 6.39
C PRO A 377 6.83 22.67 5.32
N LEU A 378 7.94 22.23 4.71
CA LEU A 378 8.62 22.98 3.64
C LEU A 378 7.79 23.03 2.35
N GLN A 379 7.14 21.92 1.99
CA GLN A 379 6.23 21.85 0.84
C GLN A 379 5.01 22.76 1.06
N ALA A 380 4.44 22.75 2.27
CA ALA A 380 3.34 23.64 2.63
C ALA A 380 3.75 25.12 2.58
N ALA A 381 4.93 25.46 3.13
CA ALA A 381 5.49 26.80 3.03
C ALA A 381 5.72 27.23 1.57
N ALA A 382 6.29 26.36 0.73
CA ALA A 382 6.47 26.61 -0.70
C ALA A 382 5.12 26.86 -1.41
N ALA A 383 4.09 26.08 -1.10
CA ALA A 383 2.74 26.28 -1.65
C ALA A 383 2.11 27.61 -1.21
N LEU A 384 2.29 28.01 0.05
CA LEU A 384 1.80 29.30 0.56
C LEU A 384 2.53 30.48 -0.10
N ILE A 385 3.85 30.39 -0.24
CA ILE A 385 4.65 31.42 -0.93
C ILE A 385 4.25 31.49 -2.40
N ALA A 386 4.03 30.34 -3.06
CA ALA A 386 3.55 30.29 -4.44
C ALA A 386 2.18 30.97 -4.59
N LEU A 387 1.25 30.71 -3.65
CA LEU A 387 -0.06 31.33 -3.65
C LEU A 387 0.03 32.85 -3.45
N ALA A 388 0.83 33.31 -2.48
CA ALA A 388 1.03 34.73 -2.22
C ALA A 388 1.67 35.43 -3.42
N ALA A 389 2.65 34.80 -4.07
CA ALA A 389 3.27 35.30 -5.29
C ALA A 389 2.27 35.36 -6.46
N TRP A 390 1.43 34.33 -6.62
CA TRP A 390 0.41 34.29 -7.66
C TRP A 390 -0.67 35.37 -7.49
N VAL A 391 -1.15 35.58 -6.26
CA VAL A 391 -2.11 36.64 -5.96
C VAL A 391 -1.46 38.02 -6.09
N GLY A 392 -0.27 38.20 -5.50
CA GLY A 392 0.46 39.46 -5.55
C GLY A 392 0.81 39.89 -6.98
N ALA A 393 1.08 38.92 -7.87
CA ALA A 393 1.35 39.18 -9.28
C ALA A 393 0.19 39.90 -9.99
N ALA A 394 -1.04 39.64 -9.55
CA ALA A 394 -2.24 40.27 -10.13
C ALA A 394 -2.34 41.78 -9.84
N PHE A 395 -1.57 42.27 -8.85
CA PHE A 395 -1.52 43.67 -8.44
C PHE A 395 -0.18 44.34 -8.76
N ALA A 396 0.80 43.56 -9.24
CA ALA A 396 2.15 44.02 -9.56
C ALA A 396 2.35 44.33 -11.05
N GLY A 397 1.31 44.11 -11.87
CA GLY A 397 1.29 44.33 -13.31
C GLY A 397 0.57 45.61 -13.71
#